data_AF-A0A968PKM8-F1
#
_entry.id   AF-A0A968PKM8-F1
#
_cell.length_a   1.000
_cell.length_b   1.000
_cell.length_c   1.000
_cell.angle_alpha   90.00
_cell.angle_beta   90.00
_cell.angle_gamma   90.00
#
_symmetry.space_group_name_H-M   'P 1'
#
loop_
_entity.id
_entity.type
_entity.pdbx_description
1 polymer ?
#
loop_
_entity_poly.entity_id
_entity_poly.type
_entity_poly.pdbx_seq_one_letter_code
_entity_poly.pdbx_strand_id
1 'polypeptide(L)' 'MQAQYLLKYLSTAPVLAAIWLFIIAGILIEFNRFFPDLLFHPLP' A
#
# COMPACT_ATOMS: atom_id res chain seq x y z
N MET A 1 -5.49 20.78 -20.04
CA MET A 1 -6.52 19.78 -20.42
C MET A 1 -6.04 18.33 -20.31
N GLN A 2 -4.83 17.95 -20.78
CA GLN A 2 -4.37 16.55 -20.76
C GLN A 2 -4.15 15.95 -19.36
N ALA A 3 -3.57 16.71 -18.42
CA ALA A 3 -3.34 16.25 -17.04
C ALA A 3 -4.63 15.81 -16.31
N GLN A 4 -5.78 16.41 -16.65
CA GLN A 4 -7.07 16.07 -16.04
C GLN A 4 -7.53 14.65 -16.42
N TYR A 5 -7.25 14.21 -17.65
CA TYR A 5 -7.59 12.85 -18.08
C TYR A 5 -6.71 11.79 -17.40
N LEU A 6 -5.44 12.13 -17.15
CA LEU A 6 -4.55 11.28 -16.38
C LEU A 6 -5.06 11.11 -14.94
N LEU A 7 -5.41 12.21 -14.26
CA LEU A 7 -5.98 12.14 -12.91
C LEU A 7 -7.29 11.34 -12.88
N LYS A 8 -8.15 11.50 -13.88
CA LYS A 8 -9.40 10.73 -13.98
C LYS A 8 -9.15 9.23 -14.16
N TYR A 9 -8.12 8.84 -14.92
CA TYR A 9 -7.71 7.45 -15.08
C TYR A 9 -7.14 6.87 -13.77
N LEU A 10 -6.27 7.62 -13.09
CA LEU A 10 -5.70 7.21 -11.79
C LEU A 10 -6.76 7.04 -10.70
N SER A 11 -7.83 7.84 -10.75
CA SER A 11 -8.98 7.74 -9.84
C SER A 11 -9.98 6.63 -10.19
N THR A 12 -9.75 5.82 -11.23
CA THR A 12 -10.62 4.67 -11.50
C THR A 12 -10.45 3.61 -10.41
N ALA A 13 -11.55 2.94 -10.05
CA ALA A 13 -11.56 1.95 -8.97
C ALA A 13 -10.42 0.90 -9.03
N PRO A 14 -10.15 0.23 -10.17
CA PRO A 14 -9.07 -0.76 -10.22
C PRO A 14 -7.66 -0.14 -10.09
N VAL A 15 -7.43 1.04 -10.67
CA VAL A 15 -6.11 1.70 -10.64
C VAL A 15 -5.81 2.24 -9.25
N LEU A 16 -6.78 2.90 -8.62
CA LEU A 16 -6.66 3.39 -7.26
C LEU A 16 -6.48 2.24 -6.27
N ALA A 17 -7.22 1.13 -6.44
CA ALA A 17 -7.07 -0.05 -5.61
C ALA A 17 -5.67 -0.67 -5.73
N ALA A 18 -5.12 -0.78 -6.94
CA ALA A 18 -3.77 -1.29 -7.14
C ALA A 18 -2.71 -0.42 -6.47
N ILE A 19 -2.79 0.92 -6.60
CA ILE A 19 -1.88 1.86 -5.93
C ILE A 19 -1.99 1.73 -4.41
N TRP A 20 -3.22 1.65 -3.89
CA TRP A 20 -3.46 1.54 -2.46
C TRP A 20 -2.93 0.23 -1.87
N LEU A 21 -3.21 -0.89 -2.53
CA LEU A 21 -2.69 -2.20 -2.13
C LEU A 21 -1.18 -2.29 -2.26
N PHE A 22 -0.57 -1.64 -3.25
CA PHE A 22 0.88 -1.56 -3.38
C PHE A 22 1.52 -0.84 -2.19
N ILE A 23 0.92 0.29 -1.75
CA ILE A 23 1.39 1.01 -0.57
C ILE A 23 1.24 0.15 0.69
N ILE A 24 0.08 -0.48 0.90
CA ILE A 24 -0.15 -1.37 2.05
C ILE A 24 0.85 -2.53 2.03
N ALA A 25 1.02 -3.20 0.89
CA ALA A 25 1.96 -4.30 0.74
C ALA A 25 3.39 -3.86 1.04
N GLY A 26 3.81 -2.70 0.52
CA GLY A 26 5.11 -2.10 0.85
C GLY A 26 5.28 -1.91 2.35
N ILE A 27 4.31 -1.28 3.03
CA ILE A 27 4.36 -1.09 4.48
C ILE A 27 4.47 -2.42 5.23
N LEU A 28 3.67 -3.42 4.86
CA LEU A 28 3.67 -4.72 5.52
C LEU A 28 4.99 -5.48 5.29
N ILE A 29 5.54 -5.43 4.07
CA ILE A 29 6.82 -6.07 3.74
C ILE A 29 7.96 -5.41 4.52
N GLU A 30 8.01 -4.09 4.53
CA GLU A 30 9.04 -3.32 5.23
C GLU A 30 8.94 -3.54 6.75
N PHE A 31 7.73 -3.57 7.30
CA PHE A 31 7.47 -3.87 8.70
C PHE A 31 7.98 -5.26 9.08
N ASN A 32 7.64 -6.30 8.32
CA ASN A 32 8.14 -7.66 8.56
C ASN A 32 9.65 -7.81 8.30
N ARG A 33 10.26 -6.95 7.47
CA ARG A 33 11.72 -6.91 7.28
C ARG A 33 12.44 -6.34 8.50
N PHE A 34 11.91 -5.27 9.10
CA PHE A 34 12.52 -4.63 10.28
C PHE A 34 12.20 -5.36 11.59
N PHE A 35 11.01 -5.93 11.70
CA PHE A 35 10.54 -6.68 12.87
C PHE A 35 10.10 -8.09 12.42
N PRO A 36 11.06 -8.96 12.09
CA PRO A 36 10.74 -10.35 11.75
C PRO A 36 10.17 -11.08 12.98
N ASP A 37 9.40 -12.13 12.72
CA ASP A 37 8.97 -13.13 13.71
C ASP A 37 8.06 -12.62 14.85
N LEU A 38 7.17 -11.66 14.55
CA LEU A 38 6.11 -11.20 15.45
C LEU A 38 4.89 -12.15 15.50
N LEU A 39 5.08 -13.36 16.03
CA LEU A 39 3.97 -14.32 16.22
C LEU A 39 2.97 -13.87 17.28
N PHE A 40 3.45 -13.19 18.33
CA PHE A 40 2.64 -12.59 19.39
C PHE A 40 3.28 -11.27 19.83
N HIS A 41 2.46 -10.35 20.35
CA HIS A 41 2.99 -9.12 20.94
C HIS A 41 3.75 -9.46 22.23
N PRO A 42 4.99 -8.98 22.41
CA PRO A 42 5.71 -9.19 23.66
C PRO A 42 4.89 -8.59 24.82
N LEU A 43 4.55 -9.43 25.79
CA LEU A 43 3.93 -8.99 27.03
C LEU A 43 5.01 -8.35 27.92
N PRO A 44 4.64 -7.36 28.75
CA PRO A 44 5.57 -6.71 29.68
C PRO A 44 6.15 -7.67 30.72
#